data_AF-A0A4U1AD07-F1
#
_entry.id   AF-A0A4U1AD07-F1
#
_cell.length_a   1.000
_cell.length_b   1.000
_cell.length_c   1.000
_cell.angle_alpha   90.00
_cell.angle_beta   90.00
_cell.angle_gamma   90.00
#
_symmetry.space_group_name_H-M   'P 1'
#
loop_
_entity.id
_entity.type
_entity.pdbx_description
1 polymer ?
#
loop_
_entity_poly.entity_id
_entity_poly.type
_entity_poly.pdbx_seq_one_letter_code
_entity_poly.pdbx_strand_id
1 'polypeptide(L)'
;MAKNSVQFQKGYSLPKFLKAYGSEEKCREKLFKYRWSEGFQCPKCGHTHYYELKTRQLFQCTRCRHQCSITSGTIFDSSKLPLPTWFLAIYLITQAKEGMSALSLRRFLGISVNAAFKMKHKLQHVMKNADDQLVLEGFIELDDVYWGGKKSGGKRGRGAPGKTPFLAAVSRNEQGHPIHMRMSKINAFNSSEVTFWSQKHLHPDAVVISDAFNPFNCLSDLVAFHGKIKTSGIYENPDNRIFHWVNTMISNVKRAIHGTYHSISSKHLPRYLAEFCFRFNNRFYIGAMIGNLIKHAANTKPRPLRLLKLAE
;
A
#
# COMPACT_ATOMS: atom_id res chain seq x y z
N MET A 1 0.26 -21.40 26.06
CA MET A 1 0.74 -20.20 25.34
C MET A 1 -0.46 -19.39 24.88
N ALA A 2 -0.60 -18.14 25.32
CA ALA A 2 -1.66 -17.26 24.83
C ALA A 2 -1.47 -17.03 23.32
N LYS A 3 -2.46 -17.40 22.51
CA LYS A 3 -2.41 -17.21 21.05
C LYS A 3 -2.87 -15.80 20.72
N ASN A 4 -2.01 -15.01 20.08
CA ASN A 4 -2.38 -13.68 19.58
C ASN A 4 -3.48 -13.79 18.52
N SER A 5 -4.67 -13.26 18.77
CA SER A 5 -5.84 -13.40 17.88
C SER A 5 -5.59 -12.87 16.47
N VAL A 6 -4.77 -11.82 16.32
CA VAL A 6 -4.39 -11.24 15.03
C VAL A 6 -3.41 -12.15 14.29
N GLN A 7 -2.45 -12.78 14.96
CA GLN A 7 -1.51 -13.68 14.30
C GLN A 7 -2.13 -15.03 13.95
N PHE A 8 -3.03 -15.53 14.78
CA PHE A 8 -3.65 -16.85 14.64
C PHE A 8 -5.03 -16.81 13.96
N GLN A 9 -5.41 -15.69 13.36
CA GLN A 9 -6.65 -15.59 12.58
C GLN A 9 -6.63 -16.57 11.39
N LYS A 10 -7.81 -17.10 11.04
CA LYS A 10 -7.96 -17.94 9.84
C LYS A 10 -7.74 -17.08 8.59
N GLY A 11 -6.59 -17.26 7.95
CA GLY A 11 -6.30 -16.66 6.66
C GLY A 11 -7.21 -17.17 5.54
N TYR A 12 -7.01 -16.65 4.32
CA TYR A 12 -7.67 -17.18 3.14
C TYR A 12 -6.81 -18.30 2.57
N SER A 13 -7.26 -19.57 2.66
CA SER A 13 -6.45 -20.69 2.19
C SER A 13 -6.44 -20.79 0.65
N LEU A 14 -5.40 -21.41 0.09
CA LEU A 14 -5.29 -21.61 -1.35
C LEU A 14 -6.45 -22.44 -1.94
N PRO A 15 -6.91 -23.54 -1.32
CA PRO A 15 -8.10 -24.26 -1.80
C PRO A 15 -9.36 -23.38 -1.81
N LYS A 16 -9.56 -22.56 -0.77
CA LYS A 16 -10.67 -21.60 -0.71
C LYS A 16 -10.54 -20.55 -1.83
N PHE A 17 -9.32 -20.15 -2.17
CA PHE A 17 -9.02 -19.22 -3.27
C PHE A 17 -9.37 -19.82 -4.62
N LEU A 18 -8.87 -21.02 -4.92
CA LEU A 18 -9.16 -21.70 -6.18
C LEU A 18 -10.66 -21.96 -6.35
N LYS A 19 -11.38 -22.31 -5.27
CA LYS A 19 -12.84 -22.47 -5.32
C LYS A 19 -13.55 -21.16 -5.72
N ALA A 20 -13.09 -20.03 -5.20
CA ALA A 20 -13.72 -18.72 -5.39
C ALA A 20 -13.30 -17.98 -6.66
N TYR A 21 -12.07 -18.19 -7.14
CA TYR A 21 -11.43 -17.38 -8.19
C TYR A 21 -10.70 -18.23 -9.25
N GLY A 22 -10.91 -19.55 -9.28
CA GLY A 22 -10.18 -20.47 -10.15
C GLY A 22 -10.57 -20.45 -11.64
N SER A 23 -11.63 -19.73 -12.03
CA SER A 23 -12.05 -19.62 -13.44
C SER A 23 -12.23 -18.15 -13.84
N GLU A 24 -12.17 -17.91 -15.15
CA GLU A 24 -12.32 -16.56 -15.72
C GLU A 24 -13.72 -16.01 -15.39
N GLU A 25 -14.77 -16.81 -15.53
CA GLU A 25 -16.17 -16.45 -15.26
C GLU A 25 -16.34 -15.99 -13.81
N LYS A 26 -15.84 -16.78 -12.85
CA LYS A 26 -15.89 -16.43 -11.42
C LYS A 26 -15.16 -15.12 -11.13
N CYS A 27 -14.01 -14.91 -11.77
CA CYS A 27 -13.26 -13.66 -11.60
C CYS A 27 -14.01 -12.46 -12.20
N ARG A 28 -14.64 -12.62 -13.37
CA ARG A 28 -15.43 -11.57 -14.01
C ARG A 28 -16.65 -11.19 -13.17
N GLU A 29 -17.39 -12.16 -12.65
CA GLU A 29 -18.54 -11.93 -11.76
C GLU A 29 -18.14 -11.17 -10.49
N LYS A 30 -17.03 -11.57 -9.86
CA LYS A 30 -16.50 -10.88 -8.68
C LYS A 30 -16.02 -9.48 -9.03
N LEU A 31 -15.31 -9.31 -10.13
CA LEU A 31 -14.82 -8.01 -10.58
C LEU A 31 -15.98 -7.05 -10.89
N PHE A 32 -17.07 -7.54 -11.45
CA PHE A 32 -18.30 -6.77 -11.66
C PHE A 32 -18.85 -6.22 -10.35
N LYS A 33 -19.04 -7.08 -9.34
CA LYS A 33 -19.54 -6.66 -8.03
C LYS A 33 -18.61 -5.65 -7.34
N TYR A 34 -17.31 -5.78 -7.53
CA TYR A 34 -16.33 -4.86 -6.93
C TYR A 34 -16.23 -3.50 -7.65
N ARG A 35 -16.40 -3.49 -8.97
CA ARG A 35 -16.37 -2.28 -9.80
C ARG A 35 -17.68 -1.50 -9.72
N TRP A 36 -18.79 -2.20 -9.61
CA TRP A 36 -20.15 -1.69 -9.73
C TRP A 36 -21.01 -2.29 -8.63
N SER A 37 -20.87 -1.78 -7.39
CA SER A 37 -21.56 -2.34 -6.22
C SER A 37 -23.08 -2.24 -6.33
N GLU A 38 -23.57 -1.14 -6.90
CA GLU A 38 -25.01 -0.86 -7.11
C GLU A 38 -25.51 -1.32 -8.49
N GLY A 39 -24.74 -2.15 -9.19
CA GLY A 39 -25.00 -2.53 -10.58
C GLY A 39 -24.29 -1.64 -11.60
N PHE A 40 -24.36 -2.06 -12.87
CA PHE A 40 -23.58 -1.45 -13.96
C PHE A 40 -23.74 0.07 -13.98
N GLN A 41 -22.62 0.78 -14.15
CA GLN A 41 -22.62 2.22 -14.40
C GLN A 41 -21.77 2.52 -15.63
N CYS A 42 -22.40 3.10 -16.66
CA CYS A 42 -21.71 3.42 -17.90
C CYS A 42 -20.57 4.43 -17.65
N PRO A 43 -19.32 4.12 -18.02
CA PRO A 43 -18.18 5.02 -17.77
C PRO A 43 -18.23 6.32 -18.57
N LYS A 44 -19.09 6.42 -19.60
CA LYS A 44 -19.24 7.62 -20.44
C LYS A 44 -20.37 8.54 -19.99
N CYS A 45 -21.51 8.01 -19.57
CA CYS A 45 -22.72 8.80 -19.29
C CYS A 45 -23.42 8.50 -17.96
N GLY A 46 -22.88 7.59 -17.13
CA GLY A 46 -23.44 7.24 -15.83
C GLY A 46 -24.74 6.42 -15.85
N HIS A 47 -25.33 6.16 -17.02
CA HIS A 47 -26.57 5.37 -17.12
C HIS A 47 -26.37 3.92 -16.66
N THR A 48 -27.41 3.35 -16.05
CA THR A 48 -27.33 2.06 -15.33
C THR A 48 -27.84 0.85 -16.11
N HIS A 49 -28.62 1.06 -17.17
CA HIS A 49 -29.09 -0.05 -18.02
C HIS A 49 -28.08 -0.40 -19.12
N TYR A 50 -27.93 -1.71 -19.38
CA TYR A 50 -26.99 -2.23 -20.37
C TYR A 50 -27.49 -3.52 -21.03
N TYR A 51 -26.91 -3.84 -22.19
CA TYR A 51 -26.93 -5.17 -22.78
C TYR A 51 -25.57 -5.83 -22.65
N GLU A 52 -25.53 -7.13 -22.33
CA GLU A 52 -24.29 -7.91 -22.35
C GLU A 52 -24.11 -8.58 -23.72
N LEU A 53 -23.05 -8.20 -24.42
CA LEU A 53 -22.63 -8.81 -25.67
C LEU A 53 -21.76 -10.03 -25.37
N LYS A 54 -22.41 -11.18 -25.09
CA LYS A 54 -21.75 -12.41 -24.62
C LYS A 54 -20.57 -12.86 -25.49
N THR A 55 -20.70 -12.77 -26.82
CA THR A 55 -19.65 -13.20 -27.78
C THR A 55 -18.35 -12.40 -27.65
N ARG A 56 -18.43 -11.11 -27.29
CA ARG A 56 -17.28 -10.22 -27.11
C ARG A 56 -16.97 -9.93 -25.64
N GLN A 57 -17.82 -10.42 -24.72
CA GLN A 57 -17.76 -10.18 -23.29
C GLN A 57 -17.72 -8.66 -22.93
N LEU A 58 -18.56 -7.88 -23.63
CA LEU A 58 -18.67 -6.42 -23.48
C LEU A 58 -20.04 -6.02 -22.91
N PHE A 59 -20.06 -4.91 -22.20
CA PHE A 59 -21.28 -4.25 -21.74
C PHE A 59 -21.56 -3.04 -22.63
N GLN A 60 -22.75 -2.99 -23.22
CA GLN A 60 -23.20 -1.86 -24.04
C GLN A 60 -24.27 -1.06 -23.29
N CYS A 61 -23.99 0.22 -23.05
CA CYS A 61 -24.97 1.15 -22.48
C CYS A 61 -26.18 1.32 -23.42
N THR A 62 -27.39 1.20 -22.89
CA THR A 62 -28.63 1.37 -23.68
C THR A 62 -28.85 2.81 -24.15
N ARG A 63 -28.39 3.80 -23.37
CA ARG A 63 -28.55 5.23 -23.66
C ARG A 63 -27.54 5.75 -24.69
N CYS A 64 -26.24 5.67 -24.40
CA CYS A 64 -25.20 6.29 -25.23
C CYS A 64 -24.48 5.30 -26.17
N ARG A 65 -24.92 4.03 -26.21
CA ARG A 65 -24.36 2.93 -27.01
C ARG A 65 -22.86 2.66 -26.80
N HIS A 66 -22.25 3.25 -25.77
CA HIS A 66 -20.84 3.03 -25.45
C HIS A 66 -20.64 1.58 -24.98
N GLN A 67 -19.64 0.92 -25.56
CA GLN A 67 -19.24 -0.43 -25.21
C GLN A 67 -17.99 -0.39 -24.33
N CYS A 68 -17.99 -1.15 -23.25
CA CYS A 68 -16.81 -1.31 -22.39
C CYS A 68 -16.68 -2.76 -21.90
N SER A 69 -15.44 -3.24 -21.73
CA SER A 69 -15.18 -4.49 -21.02
C SER A 69 -15.19 -4.28 -19.51
N ILE A 70 -15.23 -5.37 -18.74
CA ILE A 70 -15.13 -5.31 -17.28
C ILE A 70 -13.80 -4.74 -16.78
N THR A 71 -12.75 -4.88 -17.58
CA THR A 71 -11.38 -4.44 -17.29
C THR A 71 -11.07 -3.04 -17.83
N SER A 72 -11.91 -2.49 -18.71
CA SER A 72 -11.69 -1.20 -19.36
C SER A 72 -11.61 -0.08 -18.32
N GLY A 73 -10.57 0.77 -18.39
CA GLY A 73 -10.39 1.85 -17.43
C GLY A 73 -10.00 1.40 -16.01
N THR A 74 -9.54 0.15 -15.84
CA THR A 74 -9.01 -0.37 -14.55
C THR A 74 -7.51 -0.63 -14.62
N ILE A 75 -6.93 -1.12 -13.52
CA ILE A 75 -5.55 -1.62 -13.53
C ILE A 75 -5.35 -2.82 -14.48
N PHE A 76 -6.43 -3.59 -14.73
CA PHE A 76 -6.47 -4.76 -15.60
C PHE A 76 -6.60 -4.41 -17.09
N ASP A 77 -6.78 -3.13 -17.41
CA ASP A 77 -6.97 -2.67 -18.78
C ASP A 77 -5.80 -3.08 -19.68
N SER A 78 -6.15 -3.47 -20.91
CA SER A 78 -5.24 -3.91 -21.97
C SER A 78 -4.29 -5.04 -21.56
N SER A 79 -4.67 -5.84 -20.56
CA SER A 79 -3.92 -7.04 -20.17
C SER A 79 -4.26 -8.20 -21.10
N LYS A 80 -3.24 -8.93 -21.55
CA LYS A 80 -3.38 -10.22 -22.25
C LYS A 80 -3.41 -11.40 -21.28
N LEU A 81 -3.26 -11.16 -19.97
CA LEU A 81 -3.26 -12.20 -18.96
C LEU A 81 -4.70 -12.42 -18.44
N PRO A 82 -5.12 -13.69 -18.24
CA PRO A 82 -6.41 -14.02 -17.65
C PRO A 82 -6.60 -13.38 -16.26
N LEU A 83 -7.85 -13.10 -15.89
CA LEU A 83 -8.16 -12.56 -14.56
C LEU A 83 -7.76 -13.50 -13.40
N PRO A 84 -7.88 -14.84 -13.50
CA PRO A 84 -7.37 -15.77 -12.49
C PRO A 84 -5.89 -15.57 -12.19
N THR A 85 -5.06 -15.26 -13.19
CA THR A 85 -3.63 -14.98 -13.00
C THR A 85 -3.42 -13.70 -12.18
N TRP A 86 -4.18 -12.65 -12.45
CA TRP A 86 -4.15 -11.41 -11.67
C TRP A 86 -4.63 -11.62 -10.23
N PHE A 87 -5.69 -12.39 -10.05
CA PHE A 87 -6.28 -12.64 -8.73
C PHE A 87 -5.37 -13.53 -7.90
N LEU A 88 -4.68 -14.49 -8.54
CA LEU A 88 -3.66 -15.30 -7.88
C LEU A 88 -2.47 -14.44 -7.45
N ALA A 89 -2.06 -13.47 -8.26
CA ALA A 89 -1.01 -12.53 -7.87
C ALA A 89 -1.42 -11.67 -6.65
N ILE A 90 -2.67 -11.18 -6.64
CA ILE A 90 -3.25 -10.46 -5.49
C ILE A 90 -3.23 -11.35 -4.24
N TYR A 91 -3.66 -12.61 -4.36
CA TYR A 91 -3.60 -13.58 -3.28
C TYR A 91 -2.17 -13.75 -2.74
N LEU A 92 -1.21 -14.03 -3.62
CA LEU A 92 0.19 -14.27 -3.22
C LEU A 92 0.83 -13.04 -2.54
N ILE A 93 0.63 -11.84 -3.08
CA ILE A 93 1.23 -10.62 -2.54
C ILE A 93 0.60 -10.24 -1.19
N THR A 94 -0.71 -10.42 -1.02
CA THR A 94 -1.41 -10.11 0.23
C THR A 94 -1.07 -11.07 1.36
N GLN A 95 -0.82 -12.35 1.06
CA GLN A 95 -0.43 -13.35 2.05
C GLN A 95 1.07 -13.29 2.43
N ALA A 96 1.94 -12.73 1.57
CA ALA A 96 3.38 -12.65 1.83
C ALA A 96 3.73 -11.48 2.76
N LYS A 97 3.77 -11.69 4.07
CA LYS A 97 4.04 -10.63 5.08
C LYS A 97 5.36 -9.87 4.82
N GLU A 98 6.42 -10.60 4.49
CA GLU A 98 7.77 -10.10 4.19
C GLU A 98 7.91 -9.55 2.76
N GLY A 99 6.83 -9.58 1.99
CA GLY A 99 6.81 -9.22 0.58
C GLY A 99 7.19 -10.37 -0.36
N MET A 100 6.89 -10.17 -1.65
CA MET A 100 7.21 -11.15 -2.69
C MET A 100 8.00 -10.53 -3.84
N SER A 101 9.15 -11.13 -4.18
CA SER A 101 9.96 -10.70 -5.33
C SER A 101 9.22 -10.97 -6.65
N ALA A 102 9.51 -10.18 -7.70
CA ALA A 102 8.94 -10.44 -9.02
C ALA A 102 9.39 -11.79 -9.61
N LEU A 103 10.58 -12.28 -9.23
CA LEU A 103 11.10 -13.59 -9.64
C LEU A 103 10.31 -14.73 -8.98
N SER A 104 10.01 -14.62 -7.69
CA SER A 104 9.18 -15.60 -6.99
C SER A 104 7.74 -15.59 -7.54
N LEU A 105 7.17 -14.39 -7.71
CA LEU A 105 5.84 -14.22 -8.28
C LEU A 105 5.74 -14.84 -9.69
N ARG A 106 6.78 -14.66 -10.52
CA ARG A 106 6.87 -15.30 -11.83
C ARG A 106 6.73 -16.82 -11.77
N ARG A 107 7.46 -17.46 -10.84
CA ARG A 107 7.49 -18.92 -10.69
C ARG A 107 6.11 -19.45 -10.28
N PHE A 108 5.42 -18.77 -9.37
CA PHE A 108 4.07 -19.16 -8.97
C PHE A 108 3.02 -18.96 -10.07
N LEU A 109 3.14 -17.90 -10.88
CA LEU A 109 2.16 -17.56 -11.90
C LEU A 109 2.41 -18.23 -13.26
N GLY A 110 3.61 -18.77 -13.51
CA GLY A 110 3.97 -19.35 -14.81
C GLY A 110 4.07 -18.33 -15.95
N ILE A 111 4.37 -17.06 -15.66
CA ILE A 111 4.44 -15.97 -16.67
C ILE A 111 5.88 -15.50 -16.91
N SER A 112 6.10 -14.53 -17.81
CA SER A 112 7.42 -13.92 -17.98
C SER A 112 7.79 -13.00 -16.82
N VAL A 113 9.10 -12.80 -16.58
CA VAL A 113 9.56 -11.91 -15.49
C VAL A 113 9.08 -10.47 -15.69
N ASN A 114 9.06 -10.01 -16.94
CA ASN A 114 8.58 -8.69 -17.31
C ASN A 114 7.08 -8.53 -17.05
N ALA A 115 6.29 -9.58 -17.27
CA ALA A 115 4.87 -9.59 -16.95
C ALA A 115 4.65 -9.56 -15.43
N ALA A 116 5.36 -10.40 -14.67
CA ALA A 116 5.29 -10.43 -13.21
C ALA A 116 5.71 -9.10 -12.58
N PHE A 117 6.78 -8.48 -13.09
CA PHE A 117 7.25 -7.16 -12.63
C PHE A 117 6.20 -6.07 -12.89
N LYS A 118 5.66 -5.98 -14.11
CA LYS A 118 4.59 -5.02 -14.45
C LYS A 118 3.36 -5.22 -13.57
N MET A 119 2.93 -6.47 -13.41
CA MET A 119 1.79 -6.85 -12.58
C MET A 119 2.00 -6.43 -11.13
N LYS A 120 3.15 -6.77 -10.54
CA LYS A 120 3.49 -6.38 -9.17
C LYS A 120 3.47 -4.87 -8.99
N HIS A 121 4.16 -4.13 -9.86
CA HIS A 121 4.22 -2.67 -9.77
C HIS A 121 2.85 -2.00 -9.93
N LYS A 122 1.97 -2.55 -10.78
CA LYS A 122 0.57 -2.13 -10.89
C LYS A 122 -0.19 -2.36 -9.58
N LEU A 123 -0.08 -3.54 -8.98
CA LEU A 123 -0.74 -3.85 -7.71
C LEU A 123 -0.20 -3.00 -6.55
N GLN A 124 1.11 -2.77 -6.47
CA GLN A 124 1.68 -1.86 -5.49
C GLN A 124 1.21 -0.41 -5.69
N HIS A 125 0.99 0.02 -6.94
CA HIS A 125 0.39 1.33 -7.22
C HIS A 125 -1.07 1.40 -6.72
N VAL A 126 -1.85 0.33 -6.90
CA VAL A 126 -3.20 0.23 -6.32
C VAL A 126 -3.14 0.34 -4.79
N MET A 127 -2.23 -0.40 -4.16
CA MET A 127 -2.01 -0.35 -2.71
C MET A 127 -1.61 1.05 -2.25
N LYS A 128 -0.74 1.74 -3.01
CA LYS A 128 -0.34 3.12 -2.72
C LYS A 128 -1.51 4.10 -2.82
N ASN A 129 -2.35 3.99 -3.84
CA ASN A 129 -3.53 4.86 -3.98
C ASN A 129 -4.52 4.65 -2.82
N ALA A 130 -4.71 3.40 -2.39
CA ALA A 130 -5.53 3.08 -1.23
C ALA A 130 -4.91 3.62 0.07
N ASP A 131 -3.61 3.39 0.26
CA ASP A 131 -2.86 3.89 1.40
C ASP A 131 -2.93 5.42 1.45
N ASP A 132 -2.67 6.14 0.36
CA ASP A 132 -2.71 7.61 0.27
C ASP A 132 -4.04 8.27 0.70
N GLN A 133 -5.14 7.51 0.75
CA GLN A 133 -6.46 7.98 1.20
C GLN A 133 -6.68 7.85 2.72
N LEU A 134 -5.83 7.09 3.42
CA LEU A 134 -5.96 6.85 4.86
C LEU A 134 -5.50 8.07 5.69
N VAL A 135 -6.36 8.62 6.53
CA VAL A 135 -5.96 9.62 7.53
C VAL A 135 -5.63 8.87 8.84
N LEU A 136 -4.50 9.22 9.47
CA LEU A 136 -4.13 8.66 10.77
C LEU A 136 -4.77 9.49 11.89
N GLU A 137 -5.32 8.78 12.87
CA GLU A 137 -6.06 9.34 14.00
C GLU A 137 -5.51 8.83 15.34
N GLY A 138 -5.96 9.44 16.43
CA GLY A 138 -5.61 9.04 17.79
C GLY A 138 -4.16 9.39 18.13
N PHE A 139 -3.50 8.49 18.86
CA PHE A 139 -2.10 8.70 19.26
C PHE A 139 -1.15 8.20 18.17
N ILE A 140 -0.23 9.06 17.71
CA ILE A 140 0.65 8.80 16.57
C ILE A 140 2.12 8.96 16.98
N GLU A 141 2.92 7.93 16.74
CA GLU A 141 4.38 7.98 16.77
C GLU A 141 4.90 8.34 15.38
N LEU A 142 5.67 9.41 15.24
CA LEU A 142 6.23 9.90 13.98
C LEU A 142 7.76 9.96 14.04
N ASP A 143 8.43 9.49 12.98
CA ASP A 143 9.89 9.47 12.89
C ASP A 143 10.40 9.78 11.46
N ASP A 144 11.62 10.35 11.37
CA ASP A 144 12.32 10.64 10.13
C ASP A 144 13.27 9.50 9.75
N VAL A 145 13.10 8.96 8.54
CA VAL A 145 13.86 7.77 8.12
C VAL A 145 14.57 8.00 6.79
N TYR A 146 15.74 7.38 6.66
CA TYR A 146 16.47 7.31 5.41
C TYR A 146 16.60 5.87 4.92
N TRP A 147 16.38 5.67 3.62
CA TRP A 147 16.63 4.42 2.90
C TRP A 147 17.86 4.52 1.98
N GLY A 148 18.72 3.51 1.97
CA GLY A 148 19.93 3.46 1.14
C GLY A 148 21.17 4.10 1.78
N GLY A 149 22.24 4.27 1.00
CA GLY A 149 23.46 4.97 1.44
C GLY A 149 24.73 4.14 1.63
N LYS A 150 24.88 2.94 1.02
CA LYS A 150 26.20 2.32 0.90
C LYS A 150 27.02 3.06 -0.17
N LYS A 151 27.65 4.18 0.23
CA LYS A 151 28.83 4.74 -0.46
C LYS A 151 29.92 4.97 0.57
N SER A 152 31.11 4.45 0.31
CA SER A 152 32.35 4.80 1.01
C SER A 152 32.72 6.26 0.65
N GLY A 153 33.04 7.10 1.65
CA GLY A 153 33.62 8.43 1.44
C GLY A 153 32.67 9.62 1.29
N GLY A 154 31.57 9.72 2.05
CA GLY A 154 30.68 10.89 2.04
C GLY A 154 30.17 11.32 3.42
N LYS A 155 29.48 12.47 3.50
CA LYS A 155 28.83 12.96 4.73
C LYS A 155 27.98 11.84 5.36
N ARG A 156 28.25 11.51 6.62
CA ARG A 156 27.43 10.58 7.41
C ARG A 156 26.21 11.34 7.97
N GLY A 157 25.10 10.63 8.22
CA GLY A 157 23.89 11.22 8.81
C GLY A 157 22.86 11.78 7.82
N ARG A 158 22.09 12.79 8.27
CA ARG A 158 21.02 13.49 7.54
C ARG A 158 21.61 14.27 6.35
N GLY A 159 21.01 14.17 5.17
CA GLY A 159 21.49 14.85 3.95
C GLY A 159 22.67 14.16 3.22
N ALA A 160 23.05 12.94 3.61
CA ALA A 160 24.05 12.16 2.88
C ALA A 160 23.60 11.85 1.44
N PRO A 161 24.44 12.06 0.41
CA PRO A 161 24.08 11.79 -0.98
C PRO A 161 23.75 10.31 -1.20
N GLY A 162 22.67 10.04 -1.94
CA GLY A 162 22.23 8.67 -2.25
C GLY A 162 21.34 8.02 -1.20
N LYS A 163 20.92 8.75 -0.15
CA LYS A 163 19.83 8.32 0.74
C LYS A 163 18.50 8.89 0.28
N THR A 164 17.44 8.09 0.40
CA THR A 164 16.06 8.50 0.09
C THR A 164 15.32 8.75 1.41
N PRO A 165 14.90 9.99 1.70
CA PRO A 165 14.17 10.30 2.92
C PRO A 165 12.71 9.84 2.83
N PHE A 166 12.16 9.37 3.95
CA PHE A 166 10.75 9.07 4.11
C PHE A 166 10.30 9.27 5.55
N LEU A 167 9.05 9.67 5.75
CA LEU A 167 8.40 9.74 7.05
C LEU A 167 7.77 8.40 7.39
N ALA A 168 7.91 7.96 8.63
CA ALA A 168 7.23 6.79 9.17
C ALA A 168 6.32 7.20 10.32
N ALA A 169 5.05 6.84 10.25
CA ALA A 169 4.06 7.14 11.27
C ALA A 169 3.28 5.88 11.66
N VAL A 170 3.00 5.72 12.95
CA VAL A 170 2.19 4.61 13.48
C VAL A 170 1.16 5.16 14.47
N SER A 171 -0.12 4.95 14.17
CA SER A 171 -1.24 5.24 15.08
C SER A 171 -1.46 4.09 16.05
N ARG A 172 -1.98 4.39 17.24
CA ARG A 172 -2.27 3.42 18.30
C ARG A 172 -3.69 3.58 18.82
N ASN A 173 -4.26 2.49 19.31
CA ASN A 173 -5.48 2.55 20.11
C ASN A 173 -5.17 2.94 21.56
N GLU A 174 -6.22 3.09 22.38
CA GLU A 174 -6.13 3.44 23.80
C GLU A 174 -5.33 2.43 24.64
N GLN A 175 -5.27 1.17 24.21
CA GLN A 175 -4.48 0.11 24.85
C GLN A 175 -2.99 0.16 24.46
N GLY A 176 -2.59 1.14 23.64
CA GLY A 176 -1.22 1.29 23.15
C GLY A 176 -0.83 0.30 22.05
N HIS A 177 -1.78 -0.44 21.46
CA HIS A 177 -1.53 -1.32 20.33
C HIS A 177 -1.54 -0.56 19.01
N PRO A 178 -0.65 -0.88 18.05
CA PRO A 178 -0.59 -0.15 16.80
C PRO A 178 -1.83 -0.50 15.97
N ILE A 179 -2.39 0.44 15.23
CA ILE A 179 -3.60 0.24 14.43
C ILE A 179 -3.28 0.43 12.95
N HIS A 180 -2.84 1.63 12.58
CA HIS A 180 -2.42 1.95 11.21
C HIS A 180 -0.99 2.43 11.16
N MET A 181 -0.29 2.11 10.06
CA MET A 181 1.01 2.66 9.73
C MET A 181 0.97 3.39 8.40
N ARG A 182 1.84 4.39 8.25
CA ARG A 182 2.11 5.08 7.00
C ARG A 182 3.61 5.28 6.84
N MET A 183 4.12 4.99 5.64
CA MET A 183 5.50 5.27 5.28
C MET A 183 5.54 5.98 3.93
N SER A 184 5.91 7.25 3.94
CA SER A 184 5.84 8.10 2.74
C SER A 184 7.18 8.71 2.43
N LYS A 185 7.69 8.44 1.23
CA LYS A 185 8.83 9.17 0.68
C LYS A 185 8.49 10.66 0.62
N ILE A 186 9.43 11.49 1.04
CA ILE A 186 9.40 12.95 0.85
C ILE A 186 10.60 13.35 -0.01
N ASN A 187 10.61 14.57 -0.55
CA ASN A 187 11.75 15.02 -1.34
C ASN A 187 12.95 15.40 -0.46
N ALA A 188 12.67 16.08 0.65
CA ALA A 188 13.64 16.50 1.65
C ALA A 188 12.96 16.70 3.01
N PHE A 189 13.72 16.59 4.09
CA PHE A 189 13.24 16.94 5.43
C PHE A 189 13.30 18.45 5.64
N ASN A 190 12.25 19.14 5.21
CA ASN A 190 12.02 20.56 5.47
C ASN A 190 10.59 20.76 5.98
N SER A 191 10.33 21.89 6.64
CA SER A 191 9.05 22.16 7.27
C SER A 191 7.88 22.18 6.27
N SER A 192 8.09 22.65 5.03
CA SER A 192 7.05 22.68 3.99
C SER A 192 6.60 21.28 3.55
N GLU A 193 7.54 20.36 3.32
CA GLU A 193 7.24 18.98 2.93
C GLU A 193 6.55 18.23 4.07
N VAL A 194 7.00 18.43 5.32
CA VAL A 194 6.35 17.85 6.51
C VAL A 194 4.95 18.44 6.71
N THR A 195 4.76 19.74 6.50
CA THR A 195 3.45 20.41 6.59
C THR A 195 2.47 19.81 5.58
N PHE A 196 2.86 19.75 4.30
CA PHE A 196 2.02 19.19 3.24
C PHE A 196 1.67 17.72 3.51
N TRP A 197 2.65 16.93 3.95
CA TRP A 197 2.43 15.54 4.32
C TRP A 197 1.45 15.41 5.49
N SER A 198 1.62 16.23 6.52
CA SER A 198 0.83 16.20 7.75
C SER A 198 -0.62 16.59 7.50
N GLN A 199 -0.87 17.68 6.77
CA GLN A 199 -2.21 18.12 6.38
C GLN A 199 -2.99 17.06 5.60
N LYS A 200 -2.28 16.24 4.81
CA LYS A 200 -2.91 15.18 4.01
C LYS A 200 -3.20 13.91 4.82
N HIS A 201 -2.40 13.63 5.85
CA HIS A 201 -2.31 12.28 6.42
C HIS A 201 -2.53 12.18 7.91
N LEU A 202 -2.62 13.30 8.63
CA LEU A 202 -2.92 13.35 10.05
C LEU A 202 -4.26 14.03 10.26
N HIS A 203 -5.07 13.46 11.14
CA HIS A 203 -6.31 14.11 11.58
C HIS A 203 -5.96 15.32 12.47
N PRO A 204 -6.68 16.45 12.36
CA PRO A 204 -6.43 17.62 13.22
C PRO A 204 -6.55 17.32 14.72
N ASP A 205 -7.40 16.37 15.12
CA ASP A 205 -7.53 15.98 16.53
C ASP A 205 -6.48 14.95 17.02
N ALA A 206 -5.49 14.61 16.19
CA ALA A 206 -4.49 13.62 16.56
C ALA A 206 -3.54 14.15 17.66
N VAL A 207 -3.01 13.21 18.45
CA VAL A 207 -1.94 13.46 19.41
C VAL A 207 -0.67 12.86 18.82
N VAL A 208 0.27 13.71 18.40
CA VAL A 208 1.49 13.27 17.71
C VAL A 208 2.69 13.42 18.63
N ILE A 209 3.52 12.38 18.72
CA ILE A 209 4.86 12.47 19.28
C ILE A 209 5.91 12.28 18.20
N SER A 210 6.96 13.10 18.23
CA SER A 210 8.10 13.00 17.31
C SER A 210 9.40 13.32 18.05
N ASP A 211 10.55 13.02 17.42
CA ASP A 211 11.82 13.55 17.90
C ASP A 211 11.83 15.09 17.85
N ALA A 212 12.75 15.70 18.59
CA ALA A 212 12.94 17.15 18.63
C ALA A 212 13.66 17.67 17.37
N PHE A 213 13.15 17.29 16.20
CA PHE A 213 13.68 17.69 14.89
C PHE A 213 12.92 18.87 14.31
N ASN A 214 13.65 19.92 13.89
CA ASN A 214 13.07 21.21 13.48
C ASN A 214 11.94 21.12 12.43
N PRO A 215 12.01 20.28 11.38
CA PRO A 215 10.91 20.13 10.42
C PRO A 215 9.58 19.68 11.04
N PHE A 216 9.60 19.00 12.20
CA PHE A 216 8.39 18.61 12.92
C PHE A 216 7.76 19.76 13.74
N ASN A 217 8.41 20.92 13.86
CA ASN A 217 7.85 22.04 14.61
C ASN A 217 6.49 22.53 14.10
N CYS A 218 6.22 22.36 12.81
CA CYS A 218 4.94 22.71 12.19
C CYS A 218 3.75 21.90 12.73
N LEU A 219 3.98 20.74 13.36
CA LEU A 219 2.90 19.89 13.86
C LEU A 219 2.11 20.56 14.99
N SER A 220 2.74 21.47 15.75
CA SER A 220 2.06 22.21 16.83
C SER A 220 0.85 23.03 16.33
N ASP A 221 0.82 23.39 15.04
CA ASP A 221 -0.27 24.15 14.42
C ASP A 221 -1.24 23.27 13.61
N LEU A 222 -0.94 21.98 13.45
CA LEU A 222 -1.66 21.07 12.54
C LEU A 222 -2.43 19.96 13.24
N VAL A 223 -2.07 19.67 14.49
CA VAL A 223 -2.69 18.61 15.29
C VAL A 223 -3.01 19.10 16.70
N ALA A 224 -3.95 18.44 17.39
CA ALA A 224 -4.42 18.85 18.71
C ALA A 224 -3.31 18.92 19.76
N PHE A 225 -2.31 18.02 19.65
CA PHE A 225 -1.13 18.08 20.50
C PHE A 225 0.10 17.53 19.79
N HIS A 226 1.22 18.25 19.91
CA HIS A 226 2.53 17.80 19.45
C HIS A 226 3.54 17.69 20.60
N GLY A 227 3.88 16.46 20.98
CA GLY A 227 4.92 16.15 21.96
C GLY A 227 6.29 16.02 21.30
N LYS A 228 7.17 17.00 21.51
CA LYS A 228 8.57 16.97 21.04
C LYS A 228 9.46 16.28 22.07
N ILE A 229 10.07 15.17 21.66
CA ILE A 229 10.89 14.34 22.54
C ILE A 229 12.37 14.48 22.18
N LYS A 230 13.21 14.88 23.15
CA LYS A 230 14.66 14.89 23.00
C LYS A 230 15.20 13.47 23.20
N THR A 231 15.71 12.85 22.13
CA THR A 231 16.09 11.43 22.13
C THR A 231 17.42 11.10 22.81
N SER A 232 18.19 12.11 23.23
CA SER A 232 19.42 11.93 24.01
C SER A 232 19.10 11.28 25.37
N GLY A 233 19.67 10.11 25.66
CA GLY A 233 19.47 9.38 26.93
C GLY A 233 18.20 8.51 26.99
N ILE A 234 17.29 8.61 26.00
CA ILE A 234 16.02 7.87 25.98
C ILE A 234 16.23 6.37 25.80
N TYR A 235 17.21 5.98 24.99
CA TYR A 235 17.53 4.58 24.70
C TYR A 235 18.38 3.91 25.79
N GLU A 236 18.83 4.66 26.81
CA GLU A 236 19.58 4.11 27.95
C GLU A 236 18.67 3.41 28.95
N ASN A 237 17.37 3.79 28.98
CA ASN A 237 16.36 3.09 29.76
C ASN A 237 15.70 1.98 28.90
N PRO A 238 15.93 0.68 29.19
CA PRO A 238 15.36 -0.42 28.43
C PRO A 238 13.83 -0.52 28.54
N ASP A 239 13.22 0.06 29.57
CA ASP A 239 11.76 0.08 29.76
C ASP A 239 11.08 1.23 29.01
N ASN A 240 11.84 2.10 28.36
CA ASN A 240 11.30 3.21 27.59
C ASN A 240 10.58 2.71 26.33
N ARG A 241 9.27 2.93 26.26
CA ARG A 241 8.44 2.54 25.13
C ARG A 241 8.11 3.68 24.18
N ILE A 242 8.75 4.84 24.34
CA ILE A 242 8.62 5.95 23.39
C ILE A 242 9.18 5.50 22.02
N PHE A 243 8.44 5.77 20.95
CA PHE A 243 8.73 5.32 19.57
C PHE A 243 8.81 3.80 19.38
N HIS A 244 8.35 2.99 20.34
CA HIS A 244 8.48 1.53 20.28
C HIS A 244 7.89 0.95 18.99
N TRP A 245 6.69 1.39 18.60
CA TRP A 245 6.01 0.83 17.45
C TRP A 245 6.56 1.36 16.14
N VAL A 246 6.83 2.66 16.02
CA VAL A 246 7.41 3.22 14.78
C VAL A 246 8.79 2.62 14.51
N ASN A 247 9.66 2.48 15.52
CA ASN A 247 10.98 1.84 15.40
C ASN A 247 10.87 0.36 15.02
N THR A 248 9.91 -0.35 15.61
CA THR A 248 9.64 -1.75 15.28
C THR A 248 9.19 -1.89 13.82
N MET A 249 8.26 -1.05 13.36
CA MET A 249 7.77 -1.10 11.98
C MET A 249 8.86 -0.73 10.98
N ILE A 250 9.66 0.32 11.24
CA ILE A 250 10.81 0.71 10.42
C ILE A 250 11.78 -0.46 10.29
N SER A 251 12.12 -1.11 11.41
CA SER A 251 13.05 -2.23 11.45
C SER A 251 12.55 -3.44 10.69
N ASN A 252 11.26 -3.75 10.80
CA ASN A 252 10.62 -4.84 10.07
C ASN A 252 10.60 -4.58 8.56
N VAL A 253 10.22 -3.38 8.13
CA VAL A 253 10.20 -3.00 6.72
C VAL A 253 11.61 -2.99 6.12
N LYS A 254 12.60 -2.42 6.81
CA LYS A 254 14.00 -2.45 6.35
C LYS A 254 14.51 -3.87 6.19
N ARG A 255 14.27 -4.76 7.17
CA ARG A 255 14.67 -6.18 7.10
C ARG A 255 13.98 -6.90 5.95
N ALA A 256 12.68 -6.72 5.78
CA ALA A 256 11.92 -7.33 4.69
C ALA A 256 12.42 -6.86 3.31
N ILE A 257 12.72 -5.57 3.16
CA ILE A 257 13.27 -5.05 1.90
C ILE A 257 14.66 -5.63 1.61
N HIS A 258 15.56 -5.65 2.60
CA HIS A 258 16.91 -6.21 2.42
C HIS A 258 16.89 -7.71 2.13
N GLY A 259 15.99 -8.46 2.78
CA GLY A 259 15.86 -9.91 2.60
C GLY A 259 15.21 -10.30 1.28
N THR A 260 14.07 -9.71 0.94
CA THR A 260 13.24 -10.15 -0.20
C THR A 260 13.63 -9.46 -1.52
N TYR A 261 14.02 -8.19 -1.47
CA TYR A 261 14.27 -7.38 -2.67
C TYR A 261 15.74 -7.05 -2.89
N HIS A 262 16.56 -7.13 -1.84
CA HIS A 262 17.99 -6.78 -1.77
C HIS A 262 18.29 -5.30 -2.05
N SER A 263 17.83 -4.76 -3.18
CA SER A 263 17.99 -3.37 -3.59
C SER A 263 16.73 -2.85 -4.24
N ILE A 264 16.36 -1.61 -3.90
CA ILE A 264 15.24 -0.87 -4.49
C ILE A 264 15.74 0.51 -4.86
N SER A 265 15.53 0.90 -6.11
CA SER A 265 15.79 2.28 -6.55
C SER A 265 14.88 3.26 -5.81
N SER A 266 15.40 4.42 -5.41
CA SER A 266 14.64 5.52 -4.78
C SER A 266 13.31 5.83 -5.49
N LYS A 267 13.35 5.78 -6.82
CA LYS A 267 12.23 5.93 -7.75
C LYS A 267 11.01 5.05 -7.48
N HIS A 268 11.23 3.87 -6.91
CA HIS A 268 10.19 2.85 -6.72
C HIS A 268 9.87 2.62 -5.25
N LEU A 269 10.68 3.18 -4.34
CA LEU A 269 10.50 3.06 -2.91
C LEU A 269 9.05 3.34 -2.43
N PRO A 270 8.33 4.38 -2.92
CA PRO A 270 6.97 4.68 -2.47
C PRO A 270 6.01 3.48 -2.61
N ARG A 271 6.06 2.77 -3.74
CA ARG A 271 5.22 1.59 -4.00
C ARG A 271 5.54 0.41 -3.09
N TYR A 272 6.81 0.22 -2.76
CA TYR A 272 7.22 -0.85 -1.86
C TYR A 272 6.85 -0.54 -0.41
N LEU A 273 7.02 0.70 0.05
CA LEU A 273 6.56 1.14 1.36
C LEU A 273 5.04 0.96 1.50
N ALA A 274 4.29 1.37 0.48
CA ALA A 274 2.83 1.20 0.44
C ALA A 274 2.38 -0.27 0.46
N GLU A 275 3.15 -1.20 -0.13
CA GLU A 275 2.86 -2.64 -0.03
C GLU A 275 2.85 -3.11 1.43
N PHE A 276 3.83 -2.67 2.23
CA PHE A 276 3.88 -2.99 3.66
C PHE A 276 2.78 -2.29 4.45
N CYS A 277 2.53 -1.00 4.19
CA CYS A 277 1.47 -0.24 4.86
C CYS A 277 0.10 -0.86 4.58
N PHE A 278 -0.21 -1.18 3.32
CA PHE A 278 -1.48 -1.80 2.94
C PHE A 278 -1.73 -3.12 3.66
N ARG A 279 -0.74 -4.02 3.69
CA ARG A 279 -0.85 -5.30 4.41
C ARG A 279 -1.04 -5.10 5.90
N PHE A 280 -0.27 -4.19 6.51
CA PHE A 280 -0.38 -3.89 7.92
C PHE A 280 -1.76 -3.33 8.26
N ASN A 281 -2.23 -2.34 7.50
CA ASN A 281 -3.49 -1.63 7.73
C ASN A 281 -4.71 -2.54 7.51
N ASN A 282 -4.59 -3.59 6.70
CA ASN A 282 -5.66 -4.58 6.48
C ASN A 282 -5.48 -5.87 7.32
N ARG A 283 -4.49 -5.93 8.22
CA ARG A 283 -4.12 -7.18 8.89
C ARG A 283 -5.17 -7.72 9.84
N PHE A 284 -6.10 -6.93 10.34
CA PHE A 284 -7.15 -7.42 11.25
C PHE A 284 -8.18 -8.30 10.54
N TYR A 285 -8.22 -8.27 9.20
CA TYR A 285 -9.16 -9.03 8.39
C TYR A 285 -8.45 -9.65 7.18
N ILE A 286 -7.52 -10.58 7.41
CA ILE A 286 -6.71 -11.21 6.33
C ILE A 286 -7.60 -11.81 5.22
N GLY A 287 -8.72 -12.42 5.60
CA GLY A 287 -9.67 -13.00 4.65
C GLY A 287 -10.29 -11.97 3.69
N ALA A 288 -10.49 -10.74 4.13
CA ALA A 288 -11.08 -9.66 3.34
C ALA A 288 -10.04 -8.92 2.49
N MET A 289 -8.76 -8.97 2.85
CA MET A 289 -7.68 -8.22 2.19
C MET A 289 -7.59 -8.48 0.67
N ILE A 290 -7.84 -9.72 0.24
CA ILE A 290 -7.89 -10.09 -1.18
C ILE A 290 -9.02 -9.32 -1.89
N GLY A 291 -10.22 -9.36 -1.32
CA GLY A 291 -11.38 -8.65 -1.85
C GLY A 291 -11.19 -7.14 -1.87
N ASN A 292 -10.62 -6.58 -0.80
CA ASN A 292 -10.28 -5.16 -0.71
C ASN A 292 -9.30 -4.75 -1.81
N LEU A 293 -8.23 -5.53 -2.04
CA LEU A 293 -7.28 -5.19 -3.10
C LEU A 293 -7.89 -5.33 -4.50
N ILE A 294 -8.75 -6.32 -4.74
CA ILE A 294 -9.51 -6.43 -6.00
C ILE A 294 -10.42 -5.21 -6.19
N LYS A 295 -11.11 -4.77 -5.12
CA LYS A 295 -11.96 -3.57 -5.13
C LYS A 295 -11.16 -2.32 -5.48
N HIS A 296 -10.02 -2.09 -4.83
CA HIS A 296 -9.16 -0.95 -5.19
C HIS A 296 -8.61 -1.08 -6.62
N ALA A 297 -8.25 -2.29 -7.07
CA ALA A 297 -7.75 -2.55 -8.41
C ALA A 297 -8.80 -2.25 -9.51
N ALA A 298 -10.06 -2.58 -9.23
CA ALA A 298 -11.20 -2.32 -10.11
C ALA A 298 -11.52 -0.82 -10.25
N ASN A 299 -11.16 -0.02 -9.25
CA ASN A 299 -11.42 1.42 -9.19
C ASN A 299 -10.18 2.29 -9.46
N THR A 300 -9.02 1.66 -9.69
CA THR A 300 -7.79 2.37 -10.02
C THR A 300 -7.64 2.51 -11.53
N LYS A 301 -7.39 3.74 -12.01
CA LYS A 301 -7.18 4.04 -13.43
C LYS A 301 -6.01 3.22 -14.02
N PRO A 302 -6.00 2.97 -15.34
CA PRO A 302 -4.92 2.22 -15.98
C PRO A 302 -3.56 2.88 -15.76
N ARG A 303 -2.56 2.06 -15.42
CA ARG A 303 -1.17 2.50 -15.26
C ARG A 303 -0.28 1.78 -16.29
N PRO A 304 -0.16 2.30 -17.53
CA PRO A 304 0.69 1.70 -18.56
C PRO A 304 2.18 1.77 -18.18
N LEU A 305 3.00 0.96 -18.85
CA LEU A 305 4.43 0.82 -18.53
C LEU A 305 5.17 2.16 -18.52
N ARG A 306 4.85 3.07 -19.46
CA ARG A 306 5.42 4.41 -19.52
C ARG A 306 5.25 5.16 -18.19
N LEU A 307 4.07 5.09 -17.57
CA LEU A 307 3.78 5.74 -16.29
C LEU A 307 4.33 4.96 -15.08
N LEU A 308 4.40 3.64 -15.15
CA LEU A 308 5.03 2.82 -14.10
C LEU A 308 6.53 3.10 -14.00
N LYS A 309 7.17 3.38 -15.12
CA LYS A 309 8.58 3.77 -15.21
C LYS A 309 8.84 5.21 -14.80
N LEU A 310 7.86 6.03 -14.41
CA LEU A 310 8.15 7.37 -13.89
C LEU A 310 8.59 7.32 -12.43
N ALA A 311 9.29 8.35 -11.98
CA ALA A 311 9.59 8.51 -10.56
C ALA A 311 8.30 8.89 -9.84
N GLU A 312 8.09 8.24 -8.70
CA GLU A 312 7.09 8.63 -7.72
C GLU A 312 7.76 9.42 -6.59
#